data_AF-A0A6J3IBP2-F1
#
_entry.id   AF-A0A6J3IBP2-F1
#
_cell.length_a   1.000
_cell.length_b   1.000
_cell.length_c   1.000
_cell.angle_alpha   90.00
_cell.angle_beta   90.00
_cell.angle_gamma   90.00
#
_symmetry.space_group_name_H-M   'P 1'
#
loop_
_entity.id
_entity.type
_entity.pdbx_description
1 polymer ?
#
loop_
_entity_poly.entity_id
_entity_poly.type
_entity_poly.pdbx_seq_one_letter_code
_entity_poly.pdbx_strand_id
1 'polypeptide(L)'
;MVLTVDQKLELVQKELEDTKDDLRRMRANAERDLQHHEAIIEEAEIRWDEVERAVHEFEKDILKAISKKKGSILATQKVMKYIEDMNRRRDNMKEKLHLKNVSLKVQRKKMLLQLRQKEEVGEALHEVDFQQLKIENAQFLETIEARNQELTQLKLSSGNTLQVLSAYKSKLHKAMDMCINLDKEILLRKELLEKIEKEMLQVEEDRAKAEAVNKRLRKQLAKFRAPQVMTYVWEKISNGDLEKSIKMWERKVEIAEVSHGEPQDGQSFMSSMFSFRILVFGLRIPMFGCIISGRNLSSCFNY
;
A
#
# COMPACT_ATOMS: atom_id res chain seq x y z
N MET A 1 -18.68 -50.02 56.49
CA MET A 1 -18.10 -49.30 55.34
C MET A 1 -19.20 -49.09 54.33
N VAL A 2 -19.62 -47.84 54.11
CA VAL A 2 -20.66 -47.51 53.12
C VAL A 2 -19.93 -47.10 51.84
N LEU A 3 -20.22 -47.77 50.73
CA LEU A 3 -19.69 -47.41 49.41
C LEU A 3 -20.06 -45.96 49.09
N THR A 4 -19.07 -45.20 48.64
CA THR A 4 -19.26 -43.83 48.17
C THR A 4 -20.11 -43.81 46.90
N VAL A 5 -20.74 -42.68 46.60
CA VAL A 5 -21.60 -42.54 45.41
C VAL A 5 -20.82 -42.84 44.12
N ASP A 6 -19.57 -42.40 44.06
CA ASP A 6 -18.70 -42.63 42.91
C ASP A 6 -18.37 -44.11 42.71
N GLN A 7 -18.05 -44.84 43.79
CA GLN A 7 -17.82 -46.29 43.72
C GLN A 7 -19.07 -47.06 43.30
N LYS A 8 -20.27 -46.59 43.70
CA LYS A 8 -21.54 -47.18 43.25
C LYS A 8 -21.78 -46.92 41.76
N LEU A 9 -21.48 -45.71 41.29
CA LEU A 9 -21.61 -45.34 39.89
C LEU A 9 -20.68 -46.18 39.01
N GLU A 10 -19.42 -46.35 39.42
CA GLU A 10 -18.43 -47.18 38.75
C GLU A 10 -18.88 -48.65 38.68
N LEU A 11 -19.42 -49.19 39.77
CA LEU A 11 -19.94 -50.56 39.79
C LEU A 11 -21.14 -50.73 38.87
N VAL A 12 -22.09 -49.77 38.85
CA VAL A 12 -23.23 -49.80 37.92
C VAL A 12 -22.77 -49.68 36.45
N GLN A 13 -21.77 -48.84 36.16
CA GLN A 13 -21.21 -48.72 34.82
C GLN A 13 -20.54 -50.00 34.36
N LYS A 14 -19.80 -50.66 35.26
CA LYS A 14 -19.16 -51.95 34.97
C LYS A 14 -20.19 -53.05 34.70
N GLU A 15 -21.19 -53.21 35.57
CA GLU A 15 -22.28 -54.17 35.38
C GLU A 15 -23.07 -53.88 34.09
N LEU A 16 -23.26 -52.60 33.74
CA LEU A 16 -23.88 -52.21 32.48
C LEU A 16 -23.05 -52.63 31.26
N GLU A 17 -21.72 -52.55 31.32
CA GLU A 17 -20.87 -52.99 30.23
C GLU A 17 -20.78 -54.52 30.15
N ASP A 18 -20.65 -55.20 31.29
CA ASP A 18 -20.64 -56.67 31.38
C ASP A 18 -21.94 -57.26 30.80
N THR A 19 -23.10 -56.69 31.15
CA THR A 19 -24.40 -57.11 30.61
C THR A 19 -24.56 -56.82 29.11
N LYS A 20 -24.01 -55.71 28.60
CA LYS A 20 -23.98 -55.46 27.15
C LYS A 20 -23.13 -56.49 26.43
N ASP A 21 -21.98 -56.84 26.97
CA ASP A 21 -21.09 -57.84 26.38
C ASP A 21 -21.70 -59.24 26.41
N ASP A 22 -22.41 -59.60 27.49
CA ASP A 22 -23.22 -60.82 27.55
C ASP A 22 -24.32 -60.83 26.49
N LEU A 23 -25.05 -59.73 26.33
CA LEU A 23 -26.07 -59.60 25.28
C LEU A 23 -25.47 -59.73 23.88
N ARG A 24 -24.29 -59.14 23.63
CA ARG A 24 -23.57 -59.27 22.36
C ARG A 24 -23.19 -60.73 22.11
N ARG A 25 -22.65 -61.43 23.11
CA ARG A 25 -22.29 -62.86 23.02
C ARG A 25 -23.50 -63.74 22.76
N MET A 26 -24.60 -63.52 23.49
CA MET A 26 -25.84 -64.27 23.30
C MET A 26 -26.42 -64.07 21.90
N ARG A 27 -26.45 -62.83 21.38
CA ARG A 27 -26.90 -62.56 20.00
C ARG A 27 -26.02 -63.25 18.97
N ALA A 28 -24.70 -63.20 19.13
CA ALA A 28 -23.76 -63.85 18.21
C ALA A 28 -23.91 -65.39 18.23
N ASN A 29 -24.23 -65.98 19.39
CA ASN A 29 -24.54 -67.41 19.50
C ASN A 29 -25.86 -67.74 18.79
N ALA A 30 -26.93 -67.01 19.10
CA ALA A 30 -28.25 -67.23 18.51
C ALA A 30 -28.23 -67.10 16.98
N GLU A 31 -27.49 -66.12 16.45
CA GLU A 31 -27.30 -65.94 15.01
C GLU A 31 -26.58 -67.14 14.37
N ARG A 32 -25.54 -67.66 15.03
CA ARG A 32 -24.83 -68.86 14.56
C ARG A 32 -25.75 -70.08 14.53
N ASP A 33 -26.56 -70.26 15.57
CA ASP A 33 -27.47 -71.38 15.69
C ASP A 33 -28.60 -71.28 14.65
N LEU A 34 -29.13 -70.07 14.41
CA LEU A 34 -30.10 -69.80 13.35
C LEU A 34 -29.54 -70.17 11.98
N GLN A 35 -28.36 -69.66 11.63
CA GLN A 35 -27.69 -69.99 10.37
C GLN A 35 -27.42 -71.50 10.23
N HIS A 36 -27.10 -72.18 11.33
CA HIS A 36 -26.91 -73.63 11.32
C HIS A 36 -28.22 -74.39 11.03
N HIS A 37 -29.31 -73.99 11.67
CA HIS A 37 -30.61 -74.60 11.44
C HIS A 37 -31.17 -74.30 10.04
N GLU A 38 -31.00 -73.08 9.53
CA GLU A 38 -31.34 -72.73 8.15
C GLU A 38 -30.60 -73.63 7.16
N ALA A 39 -29.28 -73.83 7.34
CA ALA A 39 -28.50 -74.72 6.49
C ALA A 39 -29.00 -76.18 6.52
N ILE A 40 -29.45 -76.68 7.69
CA ILE A 40 -30.03 -78.02 7.82
C ILE A 40 -31.36 -78.12 7.07
N ILE A 41 -32.23 -77.10 7.18
CA ILE A 41 -33.51 -77.06 6.49
C ILE A 41 -33.29 -77.05 4.97
N GLU A 42 -32.41 -76.18 4.47
CA GLU A 42 -32.07 -76.13 3.05
C GLU A 42 -31.52 -77.48 2.54
N GLU A 43 -30.64 -78.14 3.30
CA GLU A 43 -30.14 -79.48 2.94
C GLU A 43 -31.28 -80.51 2.87
N ALA A 44 -32.21 -80.46 3.82
CA ALA A 44 -33.36 -81.37 3.86
C ALA A 44 -34.31 -81.14 2.68
N GLU A 45 -34.58 -79.89 2.32
CA GLU A 45 -35.39 -79.53 1.16
C GLU A 45 -34.76 -80.01 -0.16
N ILE A 46 -33.45 -79.76 -0.34
CA ILE A 46 -32.72 -80.25 -1.53
C ILE A 46 -32.79 -81.78 -1.62
N ARG A 47 -32.60 -82.49 -0.50
CA ARG A 47 -32.71 -83.95 -0.46
C ARG A 47 -34.11 -84.44 -0.76
N TRP A 48 -35.13 -83.77 -0.24
CA TRP A 48 -36.53 -84.10 -0.50
C TRP A 48 -36.82 -84.04 -2.01
N ASP A 49 -36.45 -82.93 -2.64
CA ASP A 49 -36.57 -82.72 -4.08
C ASP A 49 -35.81 -83.78 -4.90
N GLU A 50 -34.60 -84.17 -4.46
CA GLU A 50 -33.82 -85.22 -5.12
C GLU A 50 -34.50 -86.60 -5.02
N VAL A 51 -35.05 -86.94 -3.86
CA VAL A 51 -35.77 -88.20 -3.66
C VAL A 51 -37.06 -88.22 -4.47
N GLU A 52 -37.84 -87.14 -4.46
CA GLU A 52 -39.07 -87.04 -5.24
C GLU A 52 -38.79 -87.21 -6.74
N ARG A 53 -37.76 -86.52 -7.27
CA ARG A 53 -37.31 -86.70 -8.65
C ARG A 53 -36.86 -88.13 -8.92
N ALA A 54 -36.09 -88.75 -8.03
CA ALA A 54 -35.61 -90.11 -8.20
C ALA A 54 -36.75 -91.14 -8.22
N VAL A 55 -37.76 -90.96 -7.37
CA VAL A 55 -38.99 -91.79 -7.38
C VAL A 55 -39.72 -91.61 -8.70
N HIS A 56 -39.96 -90.38 -9.14
CA HIS A 56 -40.66 -90.10 -10.39
C HIS A 56 -39.94 -90.69 -11.61
N GLU A 57 -38.61 -90.53 -11.69
CA GLU A 57 -37.78 -91.13 -12.75
C GLU A 57 -37.85 -92.66 -12.72
N PHE A 58 -37.77 -93.27 -11.54
CA PHE A 58 -37.86 -94.73 -11.42
C PHE A 58 -39.23 -95.26 -11.85
N GLU A 59 -40.32 -94.63 -11.43
CA GLU A 59 -41.67 -95.00 -11.85
C GLU A 59 -41.82 -94.91 -13.37
N LYS A 60 -41.32 -93.83 -13.96
CA LYS A 60 -41.39 -93.55 -15.40
C LYS A 60 -40.54 -94.52 -16.22
N ASP A 61 -39.27 -94.66 -15.89
CA ASP A 61 -38.28 -95.33 -16.74
C ASP A 61 -38.22 -96.84 -16.48
N ILE A 62 -38.58 -97.26 -15.26
CA ILE A 62 -38.55 -98.66 -14.83
C ILE A 62 -39.96 -99.22 -14.70
N LEU A 63 -40.77 -98.76 -13.73
CA LEU A 63 -42.05 -99.42 -13.41
C LEU A 63 -43.01 -99.46 -14.61
N LYS A 64 -43.19 -98.34 -15.30
CA LYS A 64 -44.04 -98.29 -16.51
C LYS A 64 -43.48 -99.19 -17.63
N ALA A 65 -42.16 -99.17 -17.82
CA ALA A 65 -41.49 -99.92 -18.88
C ALA A 65 -41.51 -101.45 -18.70
N ILE A 66 -41.49 -101.94 -17.45
CA ILE A 66 -41.49 -103.38 -17.15
C ILE A 66 -42.84 -103.93 -16.67
N SER A 67 -43.86 -103.08 -16.54
CA SER A 67 -45.18 -103.40 -15.99
C SER A 67 -45.79 -104.73 -16.50
N LYS A 68 -45.72 -104.99 -17.81
CA LYS A 68 -46.24 -106.23 -18.45
C LYS A 68 -45.24 -107.37 -18.54
N LYS A 69 -43.98 -107.16 -18.17
CA LYS A 69 -42.86 -108.11 -18.30
C LYS A 69 -42.20 -108.44 -16.95
N LYS A 70 -42.92 -108.21 -15.85
CA LYS A 70 -42.43 -108.44 -14.49
C LYS A 70 -42.02 -109.91 -14.31
N GLY A 71 -40.83 -110.14 -13.76
CA GLY A 71 -40.24 -111.48 -13.61
C GLY A 71 -39.48 -112.01 -14.83
N SER A 72 -39.49 -111.30 -15.96
CA SER A 72 -38.65 -111.67 -17.12
C SER A 72 -37.19 -111.27 -16.94
N ILE A 73 -36.28 -111.99 -17.60
CA ILE A 73 -34.85 -111.66 -17.66
C ILE A 73 -34.64 -110.22 -18.17
N LEU A 74 -35.44 -109.79 -19.14
CA LEU A 74 -35.37 -108.43 -19.69
C LEU A 74 -35.73 -107.36 -18.65
N ALA A 75 -36.70 -107.62 -17.78
CA ALA A 75 -37.06 -106.70 -16.69
C ALA A 75 -35.91 -106.58 -15.69
N THR A 76 -35.29 -107.70 -15.31
CA THR A 76 -34.11 -107.73 -14.42
C THR A 76 -32.93 -106.98 -15.02
N GLN A 77 -32.61 -107.19 -16.30
CA GLN A 77 -31.55 -106.48 -17.01
C GLN A 77 -31.79 -104.97 -17.03
N LYS A 78 -33.04 -104.53 -17.21
CA LYS A 78 -33.37 -103.09 -17.23
C LYS A 78 -33.22 -102.45 -15.84
N VAL A 79 -33.60 -103.15 -14.77
CA VAL A 79 -33.36 -102.69 -13.40
C VAL A 79 -31.87 -102.63 -13.08
N MET A 80 -31.09 -103.66 -13.46
CA MET A 80 -29.63 -103.66 -13.27
C MET A 80 -28.96 -102.49 -13.99
N LYS A 81 -29.31 -102.24 -15.26
CA LYS A 81 -28.78 -101.10 -16.01
C LYS A 81 -29.11 -99.77 -15.35
N TYR A 82 -30.34 -99.59 -14.86
CA TYR A 82 -30.71 -98.38 -14.11
C TYR A 82 -29.86 -98.17 -12.86
N ILE A 83 -29.64 -99.23 -12.08
CA ILE A 83 -28.79 -99.16 -10.87
C ILE A 83 -27.35 -98.79 -11.26
N GLU A 84 -26.80 -99.38 -12.31
CA GLU A 84 -25.46 -99.05 -12.82
C GLU A 84 -25.36 -97.60 -13.28
N ASP A 85 -26.33 -97.12 -14.06
CA ASP A 85 -26.38 -95.73 -14.55
C ASP A 85 -26.52 -94.74 -13.39
N MET A 86 -27.33 -95.06 -12.37
CA MET A 86 -27.47 -94.23 -11.16
C MET A 86 -26.19 -94.21 -10.31
N ASN A 87 -25.52 -95.34 -10.16
CA ASN A 87 -24.22 -95.39 -9.48
C ASN A 87 -23.18 -94.52 -10.20
N ARG A 88 -23.10 -94.61 -11.54
CA ARG A 88 -22.21 -93.75 -12.34
C ARG A 88 -22.53 -92.26 -12.19
N ARG A 89 -23.81 -91.88 -12.20
CA ARG A 89 -24.24 -90.48 -11.96
C ARG A 89 -23.81 -89.99 -10.57
N ARG A 90 -24.00 -90.82 -9.54
CA ARG A 90 -23.60 -90.50 -8.16
C ARG A 90 -22.08 -90.35 -8.03
N ASP A 91 -21.31 -91.21 -8.67
CA ASP A 91 -19.84 -91.14 -8.64
C ASP A 91 -19.33 -89.87 -9.34
N ASN A 92 -19.92 -89.50 -10.49
CA ASN A 92 -19.61 -88.24 -11.17
C ASN A 92 -19.95 -87.01 -10.31
N MET A 93 -21.08 -87.04 -9.60
CA MET A 93 -21.45 -85.95 -8.69
C MET A 93 -20.50 -85.86 -7.50
N LYS A 94 -20.10 -87.00 -6.93
CA LYS A 94 -19.11 -87.07 -5.84
C LYS A 94 -17.80 -86.41 -6.25
N GLU A 95 -17.28 -86.72 -7.43
CA GLU A 95 -16.04 -86.11 -7.94
C GLU A 95 -16.20 -84.60 -8.14
N LYS A 96 -17.32 -84.15 -8.73
CA LYS A 96 -17.61 -82.73 -8.92
C LYS A 96 -17.68 -81.97 -7.58
N LEU A 97 -18.33 -82.55 -6.58
CA LEU A 97 -18.41 -81.96 -5.23
C LEU A 97 -17.05 -81.95 -4.54
N HIS A 98 -16.25 -83.01 -4.71
CA HIS A 98 -14.89 -83.08 -4.17
C HIS A 98 -14.01 -81.96 -4.74
N LEU A 99 -13.98 -81.78 -6.07
CA LEU A 99 -13.24 -80.70 -6.72
C LEU A 99 -13.70 -79.31 -6.26
N LYS A 100 -15.02 -79.11 -6.13
CA LYS A 100 -15.58 -77.84 -5.62
C LYS A 100 -15.17 -77.60 -4.16
N ASN A 101 -15.18 -78.62 -3.31
CA ASN A 101 -14.75 -78.53 -1.91
C ASN A 101 -13.27 -78.13 -1.79
N VAL A 102 -12.39 -78.77 -2.57
CA VAL A 102 -10.96 -78.42 -2.60
C VAL A 102 -10.75 -76.97 -3.07
N SER A 103 -11.44 -76.56 -4.14
CA SER A 103 -11.38 -75.18 -4.65
C SER A 103 -11.83 -74.15 -3.61
N LEU A 104 -12.96 -74.39 -2.95
CA LEU A 104 -13.48 -73.51 -1.88
C LEU A 104 -12.55 -73.46 -0.67
N LYS A 105 -11.92 -74.58 -0.29
CA LYS A 105 -10.91 -74.61 0.78
C LYS A 105 -9.71 -73.72 0.45
N VAL A 106 -9.24 -73.74 -0.81
CA VAL A 106 -8.14 -72.86 -1.25
C VAL A 106 -8.56 -71.40 -1.24
N GLN A 107 -9.76 -71.06 -1.75
CA GLN A 107 -10.28 -69.70 -1.72
C GLN A 107 -10.44 -69.17 -0.29
N ARG A 108 -11.00 -69.98 0.62
CA ARG A 108 -11.10 -69.63 2.05
C ARG A 108 -9.73 -69.32 2.64
N LYS A 109 -8.72 -70.16 2.40
CA LYS A 109 -7.36 -69.91 2.88
C LYS A 109 -6.79 -68.60 2.33
N LYS A 110 -6.98 -68.32 1.04
CA LYS A 110 -6.55 -67.05 0.41
C LYS A 110 -7.24 -65.84 1.06
N MET A 111 -8.55 -65.90 1.25
CA MET A 111 -9.32 -64.81 1.87
C MET A 111 -8.88 -64.56 3.32
N LEU A 112 -8.66 -65.62 4.11
CA LEU A 112 -8.15 -65.49 5.47
C LEU A 112 -6.75 -64.88 5.52
N LEU A 113 -5.87 -65.21 4.57
CA LEU A 113 -4.55 -64.60 4.49
C LEU A 113 -4.64 -63.11 4.12
N GLN A 114 -5.50 -62.75 3.17
CA GLN A 114 -5.74 -61.35 2.81
C GLN A 114 -6.33 -60.54 3.96
N LEU A 115 -7.23 -61.14 4.75
CA LEU A 115 -7.77 -60.52 5.96
C LEU A 115 -6.65 -60.24 6.95
N ARG A 116 -5.81 -61.24 7.26
CA ARG A 116 -4.68 -61.08 8.16
C ARG A 116 -3.69 -60.01 7.70
N GLN A 117 -3.34 -59.98 6.41
CA GLN A 117 -2.47 -58.94 5.86
C GLN A 117 -3.07 -57.55 6.01
N LYS A 118 -4.38 -57.40 5.83
CA LYS A 118 -5.07 -56.13 6.05
C LYS A 118 -5.14 -55.75 7.53
N GLU A 119 -5.31 -56.72 8.41
CA GLU A 119 -5.25 -56.52 9.86
C GLU A 119 -3.85 -56.08 10.31
N GLU A 120 -2.79 -56.76 9.87
CA GLU A 120 -1.39 -56.39 10.15
C GLU A 120 -1.03 -55.00 9.59
N VAL A 121 -1.52 -54.62 8.41
CA VAL A 121 -1.36 -53.26 7.85
C VAL A 121 -2.20 -52.23 8.63
N GLY A 122 -3.36 -52.63 9.15
CA GLY A 122 -4.17 -51.81 10.05
C GLY A 122 -3.52 -51.63 11.42
N GLU A 123 -2.82 -52.65 11.92
CA GLU A 123 -2.07 -52.63 13.18
C GLU A 123 -0.77 -51.81 13.05
N ALA A 124 -0.17 -51.76 11.85
CA ALA A 124 0.95 -50.85 11.54
C ALA A 124 0.55 -49.36 11.56
N LEU A 125 -0.73 -49.04 11.42
CA LEU A 125 -1.28 -47.71 11.72
C LEU A 125 -1.86 -47.74 13.13
N HIS A 126 -0.99 -47.62 14.13
CA HIS A 126 -1.49 -47.57 15.50
C HIS A 126 -2.39 -46.35 15.67
N GLU A 127 -3.53 -46.54 16.32
CA GLU A 127 -4.40 -45.44 16.70
C GLU A 127 -3.65 -44.37 17.50
N VAL A 128 -2.62 -44.80 18.25
CA VAL A 128 -1.66 -43.92 18.94
C VAL A 128 -0.92 -42.99 17.97
N ASP A 129 -0.43 -43.48 16.82
CA ASP A 129 0.28 -42.67 15.83
C ASP A 129 -0.65 -41.62 15.21
N PHE A 130 -1.92 -41.99 14.97
CA PHE A 130 -2.94 -41.03 14.51
C PHE A 130 -3.27 -39.97 15.56
N GLN A 131 -3.39 -40.35 16.82
CA GLN A 131 -3.63 -39.40 17.91
C GLN A 131 -2.40 -38.50 18.10
N GLN A 132 -1.18 -39.04 17.99
CA GLN A 132 0.05 -38.25 18.02
C GLN A 132 0.08 -37.23 16.88
N LEU A 133 -0.22 -37.64 15.65
CA LEU A 133 -0.24 -36.73 14.50
C LEU A 133 -1.30 -35.62 14.68
N LYS A 134 -2.45 -35.93 15.29
CA LYS A 134 -3.46 -34.90 15.63
C LYS A 134 -2.92 -33.91 16.68
N ILE A 135 -2.23 -34.38 17.69
CA ILE A 135 -1.63 -33.54 18.73
C ILE A 135 -0.56 -32.63 18.12
N GLU A 136 0.36 -33.19 17.33
CA GLU A 136 1.42 -32.43 16.66
C GLU A 136 0.85 -31.35 15.74
N ASN A 137 -0.18 -31.70 14.96
CA ASN A 137 -0.83 -30.75 14.06
C ASN A 137 -1.53 -29.62 14.83
N ALA A 138 -2.18 -29.92 15.95
CA ALA A 138 -2.75 -28.90 16.84
C ALA A 138 -1.66 -27.97 17.42
N GLN A 139 -0.52 -28.52 17.85
CA GLN A 139 0.61 -27.74 18.35
C GLN A 139 1.22 -26.83 17.27
N PHE A 140 1.34 -27.33 16.03
CA PHE A 140 1.81 -26.51 14.91
C PHE A 140 0.86 -25.39 14.57
N LEU A 141 -0.45 -25.63 14.58
CA LEU A 141 -1.46 -24.58 14.38
C LEU A 141 -1.39 -23.49 15.45
N GLU A 142 -1.27 -23.87 16.72
CA GLU A 142 -1.10 -22.93 17.82
C GLU A 142 0.18 -22.10 17.67
N THR A 143 1.29 -22.74 17.27
CA THR A 143 2.56 -22.05 17.01
C THR A 143 2.44 -21.07 15.85
N ILE A 144 1.78 -21.46 14.75
CA ILE A 144 1.53 -20.59 13.60
C ILE A 144 0.70 -19.38 14.01
N GLU A 145 -0.35 -19.60 14.81
CA GLU A 145 -1.22 -18.53 15.29
C GLU A 145 -0.46 -17.53 16.19
N ALA A 146 0.36 -18.04 17.13
CA ALA A 146 1.22 -17.20 17.96
C ALA A 146 2.19 -16.35 17.12
N ARG A 147 2.84 -16.95 16.10
CA ARG A 147 3.74 -16.23 15.19
C ARG A 147 3.01 -15.19 14.33
N ASN A 148 1.79 -15.48 13.90
CA ASN A 148 0.98 -14.52 13.14
C ASN A 148 0.57 -13.32 14.01
N GLN A 149 0.26 -13.55 15.28
CA GLN A 149 -0.02 -12.48 16.23
C GLN A 149 1.22 -11.61 16.48
N GLU A 150 2.39 -12.23 16.71
CA GLU A 150 3.68 -11.52 16.82
C GLU A 150 3.96 -10.66 15.57
N LEU A 151 3.80 -11.24 14.38
CA LEU A 151 4.00 -10.55 13.10
C LEU A 151 3.05 -9.35 12.95
N THR A 152 1.79 -9.50 13.37
CA THR A 152 0.80 -8.43 13.32
C THR A 152 1.18 -7.29 14.25
N GLN A 153 1.62 -7.59 15.47
CA GLN A 153 2.10 -6.57 16.43
C GLN A 153 3.33 -5.83 15.90
N LEU A 154 4.29 -6.55 15.30
CA LEU A 154 5.47 -5.95 14.69
C LEU A 154 5.12 -5.06 13.48
N LYS A 155 4.13 -5.46 12.66
CA LYS A 155 3.63 -4.62 11.56
C LYS A 155 3.00 -3.33 12.06
N LEU A 156 2.20 -3.40 13.13
CA LEU A 156 1.59 -2.22 13.74
C LEU A 156 2.66 -1.28 14.32
N SER A 157 3.63 -1.81 15.07
CA SER A 157 4.71 -0.99 15.64
C SER A 157 5.58 -0.35 14.55
N SER A 158 5.91 -1.09 13.49
CA SER A 158 6.62 -0.59 12.31
C SER A 158 5.81 0.49 11.56
N GLY A 159 4.49 0.30 11.42
CA GLY A 159 3.61 1.31 10.85
C GLY A 159 3.60 2.60 11.67
N ASN A 160 3.52 2.49 12.99
CA ASN A 160 3.55 3.64 13.90
C ASN A 160 4.89 4.37 13.86
N THR A 161 6.01 3.65 13.85
CA THR A 161 7.35 4.27 13.77
C THR A 161 7.53 4.99 12.43
N LEU A 162 7.01 4.43 11.33
CA LEU A 162 7.02 5.08 10.02
C LEU A 162 6.18 6.36 9.99
N GLN A 163 5.00 6.36 10.62
CA GLN A 163 4.17 7.57 10.74
C GLN A 163 4.90 8.67 11.52
N VAL A 164 5.51 8.33 12.65
CA VAL A 164 6.32 9.26 13.46
C VAL A 164 7.49 9.80 12.64
N LEU A 165 8.23 8.94 11.94
CA LEU A 165 9.34 9.34 11.06
C LEU A 165 8.88 10.30 9.96
N SER A 166 7.74 10.02 9.31
CA SER A 166 7.15 10.88 8.29
C SER A 166 6.81 12.26 8.85
N ALA A 167 6.24 12.31 10.08
CA ALA A 167 5.93 13.57 10.75
C ALA A 167 7.21 14.38 11.04
N TYR A 168 8.28 13.75 11.52
CA TYR A 168 9.57 14.42 11.74
C TYR A 168 10.21 14.89 10.43
N LYS A 169 10.14 14.08 9.37
CA LYS A 169 10.63 14.46 8.03
C LYS A 169 9.90 15.71 7.51
N SER A 170 8.58 15.78 7.68
CA SER A 170 7.78 16.96 7.31
C SER A 170 8.15 18.19 8.14
N LYS A 171 8.34 18.05 9.46
CA LYS A 171 8.80 19.15 10.33
C LYS A 171 10.18 19.66 9.92
N LEU A 172 11.11 18.75 9.63
CA LEU A 172 12.45 19.09 9.16
C LEU A 172 12.40 19.86 7.83
N HIS A 173 11.61 19.40 6.87
CA HIS A 173 11.47 20.07 5.59
C HIS A 173 10.92 21.50 5.75
N LYS A 174 9.89 21.68 6.57
CA LYS A 174 9.36 23.02 6.90
C LYS A 174 10.41 23.93 7.53
N ALA A 175 11.19 23.41 8.48
CA ALA A 175 12.27 24.19 9.11
C ALA A 175 13.36 24.56 8.10
N MET A 176 13.71 23.64 7.20
CA MET A 176 14.68 23.91 6.12
C MET A 176 14.18 25.00 5.17
N ASP A 177 12.92 24.94 4.75
CA ASP A 177 12.30 25.96 3.90
C ASP A 177 12.28 27.33 4.59
N MET A 178 11.99 27.37 5.90
CA MET A 178 12.09 28.59 6.71
C MET A 178 13.51 29.14 6.72
N CYS A 179 14.53 28.31 6.95
CA CYS A 179 15.93 28.74 6.92
C CYS A 179 16.31 29.33 5.56
N ILE A 180 15.95 28.66 4.46
CA ILE A 180 16.20 29.16 3.09
C ILE A 180 15.52 30.51 2.87
N ASN A 181 14.30 30.69 3.37
CA ASN A 181 13.58 31.97 3.23
C ASN A 181 14.20 33.07 4.09
N LEU A 182 14.62 32.75 5.32
CA LEU A 182 15.33 33.69 6.19
C LEU A 182 16.68 34.11 5.58
N ASP A 183 17.43 33.18 4.98
CA ASP A 183 18.68 33.50 4.30
C ASP A 183 18.46 34.47 3.13
N LYS A 184 17.40 34.26 2.33
CA LYS A 184 17.00 35.21 1.28
C LYS A 184 16.63 36.57 1.87
N GLU A 185 15.88 36.60 2.96
CA GLU A 185 15.49 37.85 3.63
C GLU A 185 16.69 38.61 4.20
N ILE A 186 17.66 37.88 4.78
CA ILE A 186 18.93 38.43 5.26
C ILE A 186 19.72 39.03 4.10
N LEU A 187 19.82 38.35 2.96
CA LEU A 187 20.49 38.86 1.77
C LEU A 187 19.83 40.16 1.27
N LEU A 188 18.50 40.17 1.13
CA LEU A 188 17.76 41.37 0.73
C LEU A 188 17.95 42.54 1.71
N ARG A 189 17.95 42.27 3.02
CA ARG A 189 18.22 43.30 4.05
C ARG A 189 19.64 43.84 3.96
N LYS A 190 20.64 42.99 3.71
CA LYS A 190 22.03 43.42 3.52
C LYS A 190 22.19 44.32 2.30
N GLU A 191 21.57 43.95 1.17
CA GLU A 191 21.57 44.80 -0.04
C GLU A 191 20.91 46.15 0.20
N LEU A 192 19.80 46.18 0.96
CA LEU A 192 19.13 47.42 1.33
C LEU A 192 19.99 48.29 2.25
N LEU A 193 20.64 47.68 3.25
CA LEU A 193 21.57 48.39 4.14
C LEU A 193 22.72 49.02 3.36
N GLU A 194 23.32 48.29 2.41
CA GLU A 194 24.40 48.83 1.57
C GLU A 194 23.94 50.05 0.74
N LYS A 195 22.70 50.02 0.24
CA LYS A 195 22.11 51.18 -0.47
C LYS A 195 21.93 52.38 0.46
N ILE A 196 21.37 52.16 1.66
CA ILE A 196 21.17 53.22 2.65
C ILE A 196 22.51 53.81 3.11
N GLU A 197 23.54 52.98 3.30
CA GLU A 197 24.88 53.46 3.65
C GLU A 197 25.47 54.35 2.55
N LYS A 198 25.32 53.99 1.27
CA LYS A 198 25.72 54.83 0.14
C LYS A 198 24.95 56.15 0.09
N GLU A 199 23.64 56.11 0.28
CA GLU A 199 22.80 57.31 0.36
C GLU A 199 23.19 58.21 1.53
N MET A 200 23.49 57.63 2.70
CA MET A 200 23.94 58.36 3.89
C MET A 200 25.27 59.07 3.64
N LEU A 201 26.25 58.41 3.01
CA LEU A 201 27.52 59.03 2.62
C LEU A 201 27.29 60.21 1.66
N GLN A 202 26.42 60.03 0.66
CA GLN A 202 26.08 61.09 -0.29
C GLN A 202 25.43 62.29 0.41
N VAL A 203 24.45 62.04 1.28
CA VAL A 203 23.79 63.09 2.07
C VAL A 203 24.77 63.82 2.99
N GLU A 204 25.73 63.10 3.58
CA GLU A 204 26.76 63.69 4.43
C GLU A 204 27.72 64.59 3.64
N GLU A 205 28.16 64.16 2.45
CA GLU A 205 28.95 65.00 1.55
C GLU A 205 28.19 66.27 1.15
N ASP A 206 26.92 66.13 0.80
CA ASP A 206 26.09 67.26 0.39
C ASP A 206 25.79 68.20 1.55
N ARG A 207 25.60 67.67 2.77
CA ARG A 207 25.55 68.45 4.02
C ARG A 207 26.84 69.25 4.22
N ALA A 208 28.01 68.62 4.09
CA ALA A 208 29.30 69.28 4.26
C ALA A 208 29.52 70.41 3.23
N LYS A 209 29.16 70.18 1.96
CA LYS A 209 29.19 71.21 0.90
C LYS A 209 28.26 72.38 1.25
N ALA A 210 27.02 72.09 1.63
CA ALA A 210 26.03 73.11 2.01
C ALA A 210 26.48 73.91 3.25
N GLU A 211 27.03 73.24 4.27
CA GLU A 211 27.59 73.91 5.45
C GLU A 211 28.78 74.81 5.11
N ALA A 212 29.69 74.36 4.25
CA ALA A 212 30.83 75.18 3.81
C ALA A 212 30.36 76.46 3.10
N VAL A 213 29.36 76.35 2.22
CA VAL A 213 28.72 77.50 1.56
C VAL A 213 28.03 78.40 2.57
N ASN A 214 27.27 77.84 3.52
CA ASN A 214 26.58 78.60 4.57
C ASN A 214 27.58 79.37 5.45
N LYS A 215 28.66 78.72 5.90
CA LYS A 215 29.75 79.36 6.66
C LYS A 215 30.39 80.50 5.86
N ARG A 216 30.62 80.33 4.56
CA ARG A 216 31.14 81.39 3.67
C ARG A 216 30.18 82.57 3.58
N LEU A 217 28.89 82.31 3.34
CA LEU A 217 27.85 83.34 3.26
C LEU A 217 27.70 84.10 4.59
N ARG A 218 27.73 83.40 5.73
CA ARG A 218 27.72 84.03 7.06
C ARG A 218 28.94 84.93 7.29
N LYS A 219 30.14 84.50 6.86
CA LYS A 219 31.34 85.36 6.91
C LYS A 219 31.21 86.60 6.02
N GLN A 220 30.65 86.44 4.82
CA GLN A 220 30.36 87.58 3.94
C GLN A 220 29.34 88.53 4.56
N LEU A 221 28.26 87.99 5.15
CA LEU A 221 27.24 88.77 5.83
C LEU A 221 27.78 89.51 7.06
N ALA A 222 28.68 88.89 7.84
CA ALA A 222 29.33 89.54 8.98
C ALA A 222 30.28 90.68 8.56
N LYS A 223 30.96 90.54 7.41
CA LYS A 223 31.78 91.62 6.82
C LYS A 223 30.94 92.69 6.13
N PHE A 224 29.75 92.34 5.67
CA PHE A 224 28.84 93.24 4.98
C PHE A 224 28.30 94.27 5.97
N ARG A 225 28.68 95.53 5.77
CA ARG A 225 28.02 96.68 6.39
C ARG A 225 27.13 97.31 5.34
N ALA A 226 25.82 97.34 5.60
CA ALA A 226 24.90 98.09 4.78
C ALA A 226 25.31 99.58 4.80
N PRO A 227 25.53 100.23 3.64
CA PRO A 227 25.78 101.67 3.59
C PRO A 227 24.64 102.42 4.26
N GLN A 228 24.95 103.55 4.90
CA GLN A 228 23.93 104.41 5.49
C GLN A 228 22.95 104.84 4.38
N VAL A 229 21.64 104.87 4.67
CA VAL A 229 20.58 105.07 3.64
C VAL A 229 20.88 106.28 2.75
N MET A 230 21.36 107.37 3.35
CA MET A 230 21.74 108.57 2.59
C MET A 230 22.93 108.33 1.65
N THR A 231 23.97 107.62 2.09
CA THR A 231 25.12 107.24 1.24
C THR A 231 24.68 106.41 0.03
N TYR A 232 23.78 105.44 0.24
CA TYR A 232 23.21 104.65 -0.85
C TYR A 232 22.39 105.52 -1.82
N VAL A 233 21.59 106.47 -1.31
CA VAL A 233 20.80 107.39 -2.14
C VAL A 233 21.71 108.30 -2.98
N TRP A 234 22.77 108.86 -2.38
CA TRP A 234 23.75 109.68 -3.10
C TRP A 234 24.49 108.87 -4.17
N GLU A 235 24.97 107.67 -3.84
CA GLU A 235 25.60 106.79 -4.84
C GLU A 235 24.61 106.35 -5.94
N LYS A 236 23.34 106.10 -5.61
CA LYS A 236 22.30 105.75 -6.60
C LYS A 236 22.01 106.91 -7.55
N ILE A 237 21.92 108.14 -7.03
CA ILE A 237 21.76 109.35 -7.85
C ILE A 237 22.99 109.54 -8.72
N SER A 238 24.20 109.44 -8.16
CA SER A 238 25.46 109.55 -8.91
C SER A 238 25.59 108.47 -9.98
N ASN A 239 25.18 107.23 -9.69
CA ASN A 239 25.20 106.14 -10.66
C ASN A 239 24.16 106.37 -11.76
N GLY A 240 22.98 106.92 -11.42
CA GLY A 240 21.98 107.34 -12.39
C GLY A 240 22.45 108.50 -13.29
N ASP A 241 23.21 109.46 -12.74
CA ASP A 241 23.77 110.56 -13.52
C ASP A 241 24.96 110.10 -14.38
N LEU A 242 25.74 109.13 -13.91
CA LEU A 242 26.75 108.44 -14.71
C LEU A 242 26.10 107.59 -15.82
N GLU A 243 25.01 106.87 -15.54
CA GLU A 243 24.25 106.14 -16.57
C GLU A 243 23.66 107.09 -17.61
N LYS A 244 23.12 108.26 -17.21
CA LYS A 244 22.69 109.30 -18.15
C LYS A 244 23.86 109.86 -18.94
N SER A 245 25.03 110.04 -18.32
CA SER A 245 26.24 110.53 -18.99
C SER A 245 26.78 109.49 -19.97
N ILE A 246 26.80 108.21 -19.61
CA ILE A 246 27.11 107.09 -20.50
C ILE A 246 26.14 107.09 -21.67
N LYS A 247 24.83 107.15 -21.44
CA LYS A 247 23.84 107.27 -22.52
C LYS A 247 24.00 108.52 -23.38
N MET A 248 24.41 109.64 -22.79
CA MET A 248 24.69 110.88 -23.52
C MET A 248 25.95 110.75 -24.37
N TRP A 249 27.00 110.10 -23.85
CA TRP A 249 28.23 109.81 -24.59
C TRP A 249 28.01 108.74 -25.67
N GLU A 250 27.26 107.68 -25.39
CA GLU A 250 26.79 106.71 -26.38
C GLU A 250 26.03 107.43 -27.50
N ARG A 251 25.11 108.35 -27.17
CA ARG A 251 24.37 109.15 -28.15
C ARG A 251 25.24 110.18 -28.89
N LYS A 252 26.30 110.72 -28.26
CA LYS A 252 27.29 111.60 -28.93
C LYS A 252 28.22 110.84 -29.86
N VAL A 253 28.61 109.61 -29.50
CA VAL A 253 29.35 108.69 -30.36
C VAL A 253 28.48 108.30 -31.55
N GLU A 254 27.21 107.97 -31.32
CA GLU A 254 26.24 107.66 -32.38
C GLU A 254 25.98 108.85 -33.33
N ILE A 255 25.94 110.09 -32.82
CA ILE A 255 25.83 111.31 -33.66
C ILE A 255 27.14 111.64 -34.38
N ALA A 256 28.31 111.39 -33.78
CA ALA A 256 29.62 111.55 -34.43
C ALA A 256 29.85 110.48 -35.52
N GLU A 257 29.35 109.27 -35.33
CA GLU A 257 29.35 108.19 -36.32
C GLU A 257 28.35 108.45 -37.47
N VAL A 258 27.30 109.26 -37.28
CA VAL A 258 26.31 109.60 -38.33
C VAL A 258 26.59 110.94 -39.03
N SER A 259 27.43 111.82 -38.46
CA SER A 259 27.79 113.14 -39.04
C SER A 259 29.17 113.22 -39.70
N HIS A 260 29.92 112.12 -39.74
CA HIS A 260 31.08 111.95 -40.63
C HIS A 260 30.81 110.81 -41.63
N GLY A 261 30.08 111.16 -42.69
CA GLY A 261 30.25 110.50 -43.97
C GLY A 261 31.68 110.73 -44.46
N GLU A 262 32.48 109.66 -44.36
CA GLU A 262 33.46 109.07 -45.30
C GLU A 262 34.34 109.97 -46.22
N PRO A 263 35.53 109.52 -46.73
CA PRO A 263 36.06 108.15 -46.76
C PRO A 263 37.60 107.96 -46.51
N GLN A 264 37.92 106.68 -46.23
CA GLN A 264 39.03 105.85 -46.75
C GLN A 264 40.48 105.89 -46.19
N ASP A 265 40.85 104.66 -45.77
CA ASP A 265 42.11 103.92 -45.93
C ASP A 265 43.18 103.94 -44.84
N GLY A 266 43.44 102.73 -44.29
CA GLY A 266 44.80 102.29 -43.96
C GLY A 266 45.13 101.93 -42.50
N GLN A 267 44.66 100.78 -42.04
CA GLN A 267 45.30 99.86 -41.07
C GLN A 267 45.40 100.19 -39.56
N SER A 268 44.71 99.31 -38.82
CA SER A 268 45.12 98.63 -37.57
C SER A 268 45.13 99.42 -36.27
N PHE A 269 44.10 99.20 -35.44
CA PHE A 269 44.26 98.45 -34.20
C PHE A 269 42.89 97.89 -33.79
N MET A 270 42.75 96.56 -33.70
CA MET A 270 41.55 95.95 -33.10
C MET A 270 41.46 96.38 -31.64
N SER A 271 40.57 97.32 -31.34
CA SER A 271 40.12 97.55 -29.98
C SER A 271 39.16 96.42 -29.60
N SER A 272 39.71 95.42 -28.93
CA SER A 272 38.94 94.45 -28.15
C SER A 272 38.16 95.20 -27.07
N MET A 273 36.97 95.69 -27.41
CA MET A 273 36.09 96.34 -26.46
C MET A 273 35.24 95.27 -25.77
N PHE A 274 35.70 94.95 -24.57
CA PHE A 274 35.01 94.32 -23.47
C PHE A 274 33.50 94.52 -23.48
N SER A 275 32.76 93.43 -23.72
CA SER A 275 31.35 93.35 -23.34
C SER A 275 31.26 93.03 -21.84
N PHE A 276 31.16 94.07 -21.02
CA PHE A 276 30.90 93.92 -19.58
C PHE A 276 29.42 93.63 -19.37
N ARG A 277 29.05 92.35 -19.35
CA ARG A 277 27.71 91.89 -18.98
C ARG A 277 27.61 91.90 -17.45
N ILE A 278 26.90 92.89 -16.92
CA ILE A 278 26.53 92.97 -15.49
C ILE A 278 25.65 91.75 -15.16
N LEU A 279 26.17 90.88 -14.29
CA LEU A 279 25.50 89.69 -13.79
C LEU A 279 24.49 90.10 -12.72
N VAL A 280 23.21 90.22 -13.11
CA VAL A 280 22.09 90.35 -12.18
C VAL A 280 21.78 88.97 -11.60
N PHE A 281 21.64 88.93 -10.27
CA PHE A 281 21.24 87.80 -9.45
C PHE A 281 20.15 86.93 -10.11
N GLY A 282 20.46 85.65 -10.30
CA GLY A 282 19.50 84.62 -10.66
C GLY A 282 19.77 83.35 -9.86
N LEU A 283 19.08 83.20 -8.73
CA LEU A 283 18.91 81.90 -8.08
C LEU A 283 18.20 80.97 -9.07
N ARG A 284 18.87 79.90 -9.51
CA ARG A 284 18.23 78.78 -10.19
C ARG A 284 18.55 77.51 -9.40
N ILE A 285 17.61 77.14 -8.54
CA ILE A 285 17.53 75.83 -7.90
C ILE A 285 17.09 74.84 -8.97
N PRO A 286 17.84 73.76 -9.28
CA PRO A 286 17.30 72.67 -10.07
C PRO A 286 16.45 71.77 -9.17
N MET A 287 15.13 71.92 -9.27
CA MET A 287 14.16 70.91 -8.82
C MET A 287 14.11 69.82 -9.89
N PHE A 288 14.79 68.70 -9.68
CA PHE A 288 14.46 67.46 -10.40
C PHE A 288 13.17 66.89 -9.81
N GLY A 289 12.04 67.36 -10.33
CA GLY A 289 10.73 66.77 -10.12
C GLY A 289 10.46 65.73 -11.20
N CYS A 290 10.53 64.46 -10.85
CA CYS A 290 10.01 63.36 -11.66
C CYS A 290 8.47 63.43 -11.61
N ILE A 291 7.83 63.81 -12.72
CA ILE A 291 6.37 63.75 -12.84
C ILE A 291 6.00 62.33 -13.26
N ILE A 292 5.53 61.57 -12.26
CA ILE A 292 4.64 60.43 -12.45
C ILE A 292 3.28 61.01 -12.84
N SER A 293 2.85 60.79 -14.08
CA SER A 293 1.45 60.91 -14.48
C SER A 293 0.84 59.51 -14.53
N GLY A 294 -0.04 59.22 -13.59
CA GLY A 294 -0.84 57.99 -13.58
C GLY A 294 -2.06 58.07 -14.49
N ARG A 295 -2.57 56.90 -14.89
CA ARG A 295 -3.93 56.43 -14.56
C ARG A 295 -4.19 55.06 -15.21
N ASN A 296 -4.53 54.11 -14.34
CA ASN A 296 -5.45 52.98 -14.45
C ASN A 296 -6.05 52.63 -15.82
N LEU A 297 -6.00 51.33 -16.16
CA LEU A 297 -7.19 50.54 -16.55
C LEU A 297 -6.90 49.03 -16.45
N SER A 298 -7.68 48.38 -15.58
CA SER A 298 -8.18 46.99 -15.59
C SER A 298 -7.51 45.91 -16.47
N SER A 299 -7.20 44.76 -15.86
CA SER A 299 -7.82 43.48 -16.24
C SER A 299 -7.42 42.38 -15.26
N CYS A 300 -8.34 42.02 -14.36
CA CYS A 300 -8.48 40.65 -13.90
C CYS A 300 -9.22 39.86 -14.98
N PHE A 301 -8.59 38.81 -15.51
CA PHE A 301 -9.21 37.63 -16.14
C PHE A 301 -8.18 36.51 -15.90
N ASN A 302 -8.44 35.58 -14.97
CA ASN A 302 -9.05 34.27 -15.26
C ASN A 302 -8.50 33.65 -16.56
N TYR A 303 -7.42 32.89 -16.44
CA TYR A 303 -7.36 31.43 -16.65
C TYR A 303 -6.07 30.87 -16.04
#